data_AF-A0AAP0F666-F1
#
_entry.id   AF-A0AAP0F666-F1
#
_cell.length_a   1.000
_cell.length_b   1.000
_cell.length_c   1.000
_cell.angle_alpha   90.00
_cell.angle_beta   90.00
_cell.angle_gamma   90.00
#
_symmetry.space_group_name_H-M   'P 1'
#
loop_
_entity.id
_entity.type
_entity.pdbx_description
1 polymer ?
#
loop_
_entity_poly.entity_id
_entity_poly.type
_entity_poly.pdbx_seq_one_letter_code
_entity_poly.pdbx_strand_id
1 'polypeptide(L)'
;MQSLTTSSFNLSKIPKSLPLPNGFTLLPIFPQLPTSSLPHLTHKTTSKSKRFSATLSRDPSPVLEDSEIGEESERFDWYSQWYPVAPICDLDKRVPHAKRVMGIDIVVWWDRKEEKWQVFDDSCPHRLAPLSEGRIDQWGRLQCVYHGWCFDGAGDCNFIPQAPPDGPPVHTFKKACAASYPSIEQNKIVWFWPKSEPQYKNIAMKRKPPYIPELDDPSYSSLMGQRDIPYGFAWLDMQVERKILDVGSENWQKACFVPTKADALVVGFRKWLRKYSNNQIDWRSKFSTMLPPSPPKEQLMDRYWSHVVHCSSCRTAMKGLRALEVALQVISLASIGVVAAVKQNVISAAARTAVVSMAVLCFAASRWLSHFIYKNFYFHDYNHALR
;
A
#
# COMPACT_ATOMS: atom_id res chain seq x y z
N MET A 1 -26.18 20.82 30.54
CA MET A 1 -25.98 19.70 31.48
C MET A 1 -26.39 18.41 30.79
N GLN A 2 -25.42 17.67 30.24
CA GLN A 2 -25.42 16.21 30.13
C GLN A 2 -24.00 15.82 29.71
N SER A 3 -23.41 14.92 30.50
CA SER A 3 -22.01 14.53 30.55
C SER A 3 -21.72 13.47 29.48
N LEU A 4 -20.68 13.67 28.66
CA LEU A 4 -20.14 12.63 27.78
C LEU A 4 -18.97 11.96 28.49
N THR A 5 -19.23 10.75 28.96
CA THR A 5 -18.25 9.84 29.55
C THR A 5 -17.26 9.34 28.49
N THR A 6 -15.97 9.46 28.79
CA THR A 6 -14.86 8.88 28.04
C THR A 6 -14.87 7.36 28.16
N SER A 7 -14.94 6.65 27.04
CA SER A 7 -14.75 5.19 26.99
C SER A 7 -13.26 4.88 26.87
N SER A 8 -12.65 4.53 28.00
CA SER A 8 -11.28 4.02 28.11
C SER A 8 -11.17 2.65 27.43
N PHE A 9 -10.30 2.50 26.43
CA PHE A 9 -9.95 1.19 25.87
C PHE A 9 -9.14 0.39 26.89
N ASN A 10 -9.71 -0.73 27.36
CA ASN A 10 -9.09 -1.63 28.32
C ASN A 10 -8.22 -2.68 27.57
N LEU A 11 -6.90 -2.56 27.69
CA LEU A 11 -5.87 -3.40 27.03
C LEU A 11 -5.71 -4.81 27.62
N SER A 12 -6.64 -5.29 28.46
CA SER A 12 -6.52 -6.58 29.16
C SER A 12 -7.13 -7.80 28.44
N LYS A 13 -7.62 -7.67 27.19
CA LYS A 13 -8.23 -8.79 26.43
C LYS A 13 -7.50 -9.15 25.13
N ILE A 14 -6.18 -9.31 25.19
CA ILE A 14 -5.43 -10.03 24.14
C ILE A 14 -5.36 -11.51 24.56
N PRO A 15 -5.97 -12.46 23.82
CA PRO A 15 -5.84 -13.88 24.15
C PRO A 15 -4.39 -14.36 23.96
N LYS A 16 -3.80 -14.92 25.01
CA LYS A 16 -2.39 -15.38 25.05
C LYS A 16 -2.13 -16.73 24.35
N SER A 17 -3.10 -17.32 23.66
CA SER A 17 -2.89 -18.59 22.94
C SER A 17 -4.00 -18.86 21.92
N LEU A 18 -3.62 -19.09 20.67
CA LEU A 18 -4.52 -19.66 19.66
C LEU A 18 -4.64 -21.18 19.87
N PRO A 19 -5.85 -21.78 19.80
CA PRO A 19 -6.03 -23.22 19.92
C PRO A 19 -5.54 -23.96 18.66
N LEU A 20 -4.92 -25.13 18.87
CA LEU A 20 -4.55 -26.07 17.81
C LEU A 20 -5.81 -26.74 17.22
N PRO A 21 -5.91 -26.94 15.90
CA PRO A 21 -6.94 -27.79 15.33
C PRO A 21 -6.59 -29.27 15.54
N ASN A 22 -7.51 -29.99 16.18
CA ASN A 22 -7.57 -31.45 16.18
C ASN A 22 -8.10 -31.96 14.84
N GLY A 23 -7.54 -33.07 14.33
CA GLY A 23 -8.18 -33.89 13.29
C GLY A 23 -7.27 -34.25 12.12
N PHE A 24 -6.58 -35.39 12.25
CA PHE A 24 -5.97 -36.10 11.12
C PHE A 24 -7.08 -36.76 10.28
N THR A 25 -7.04 -36.57 8.96
CA THR A 25 -7.54 -37.58 8.01
C THR A 25 -6.51 -37.69 6.88
N LEU A 26 -5.91 -38.87 6.73
CA LEU A 26 -5.00 -39.21 5.65
C LEU A 26 -5.81 -39.51 4.39
N LEU A 27 -5.49 -38.84 3.28
CA LEU A 27 -5.87 -39.27 1.93
C LEU A 27 -4.62 -39.22 1.04
N PRO A 28 -4.26 -40.32 0.34
CA PRO A 28 -3.11 -40.35 -0.55
C PRO A 28 -3.55 -39.98 -1.96
N ILE A 29 -3.12 -38.84 -2.49
CA ILE A 29 -3.22 -38.57 -3.94
C ILE A 29 -1.95 -37.83 -4.37
N PHE A 30 -0.99 -38.57 -4.91
CA PHE A 30 0.04 -38.04 -5.80
C PHE A 30 -0.51 -38.09 -7.24
N PRO A 31 -0.53 -36.97 -7.98
CA PRO A 31 -0.39 -37.00 -9.43
C PRO A 31 1.07 -36.73 -9.77
N GLN A 32 1.68 -37.67 -10.49
CA GLN A 32 2.99 -37.51 -11.10
C GLN A 32 2.95 -36.39 -12.14
N LEU A 33 3.84 -35.40 -12.04
CA LEU A 33 4.07 -34.45 -13.12
C LEU A 33 4.98 -35.09 -14.18
N PRO A 34 4.66 -35.01 -15.48
CA PRO A 34 5.55 -35.45 -16.54
C PRO A 34 6.75 -34.52 -16.68
N THR A 35 7.93 -35.13 -16.73
CA THR A 35 9.20 -34.51 -17.11
C THR A 35 9.15 -34.09 -18.59
N SER A 36 9.07 -32.79 -18.87
CA SER A 36 9.36 -32.24 -20.20
C SER A 36 10.72 -31.56 -20.20
N SER A 37 11.65 -32.17 -20.91
CA SER A 37 12.97 -31.65 -21.28
C SER A 37 12.86 -30.36 -22.09
N LEU A 38 13.41 -29.26 -21.58
CA LEU A 38 13.61 -28.00 -22.29
C LEU A 38 14.90 -28.07 -23.12
N PRO A 39 14.88 -27.74 -24.43
CA PRO A 39 16.10 -27.66 -25.23
C PRO A 39 16.88 -26.38 -24.91
N HIS A 40 18.18 -26.58 -24.68
CA HIS A 40 19.18 -25.56 -24.36
C HIS A 40 19.56 -24.78 -25.63
N LEU A 41 18.91 -23.64 -25.89
CA LEU A 41 19.34 -22.70 -26.95
C LEU A 41 20.44 -21.78 -26.40
N THR A 42 21.69 -22.13 -26.73
CA THR A 42 22.85 -21.26 -26.55
C THR A 42 22.85 -20.16 -27.60
N HIS A 43 22.47 -18.94 -27.24
CA HIS A 43 22.80 -17.76 -28.04
C HIS A 43 24.13 -17.17 -27.54
N LYS A 44 25.19 -17.37 -28.31
CA LYS A 44 26.47 -16.65 -28.16
C LYS A 44 26.27 -15.21 -28.62
N THR A 45 26.17 -14.26 -27.70
CA THR A 45 26.37 -12.84 -27.99
C THR A 45 27.73 -12.41 -27.46
N THR A 46 28.68 -12.21 -28.37
CA THR A 46 29.99 -11.63 -28.09
C THR A 46 29.82 -10.13 -27.80
N SER A 47 29.84 -9.75 -26.53
CA SER A 47 29.96 -8.33 -26.13
C SER A 47 31.42 -8.00 -25.83
N LYS A 48 32.02 -7.13 -26.65
CA LYS A 48 33.36 -6.59 -26.44
C LYS A 48 33.33 -5.62 -25.25
N SER A 49 33.72 -6.10 -24.08
CA SER A 49 33.91 -5.27 -22.88
C SER A 49 35.19 -4.43 -23.01
N LYS A 50 35.08 -3.14 -23.31
CA LYS A 50 36.17 -2.17 -23.05
C LYS A 50 36.15 -1.80 -21.57
N ARG A 51 37.21 -2.16 -20.83
CA ARG A 51 37.47 -1.66 -19.47
C ARG A 51 37.76 -0.16 -19.55
N PHE A 52 36.89 0.66 -18.96
CA PHE A 52 37.23 2.04 -18.63
C PHE A 52 37.77 2.08 -17.21
N SER A 53 39.05 2.45 -17.08
CA SER A 53 39.66 2.79 -15.80
C SER A 53 39.19 4.21 -15.43
N ALA A 54 38.45 4.34 -14.33
CA ALA A 54 38.03 5.63 -13.82
C ALA A 54 39.13 6.19 -12.89
N THR A 55 39.87 7.18 -13.38
CA THR A 55 40.77 8.00 -12.58
C THR A 55 39.93 8.94 -11.70
N LEU A 56 40.13 8.89 -10.38
CA LEU A 56 39.53 9.81 -9.41
C LEU A 56 40.14 11.21 -9.57
N SER A 57 39.46 12.09 -10.31
CA SER A 57 39.69 13.54 -10.20
C SER A 57 38.84 14.10 -9.05
N ARG A 58 39.54 14.71 -8.10
CA ARG A 58 39.00 15.44 -6.96
C ARG A 58 38.71 16.86 -7.44
N ASP A 59 37.51 17.12 -7.95
CA ASP A 59 37.04 18.48 -8.21
C ASP A 59 36.05 18.89 -7.11
N PRO A 60 36.19 20.09 -6.52
CA PRO A 60 35.24 20.61 -5.55
C PRO A 60 33.89 20.86 -6.21
N SER A 61 32.81 20.37 -5.59
CA SER A 61 31.44 20.56 -6.05
C SER A 61 31.12 22.05 -6.20
N PRO A 62 30.43 22.49 -7.28
CA PRO A 62 30.02 23.88 -7.39
C PRO A 62 28.91 24.14 -6.38
N VAL A 63 29.16 25.06 -5.46
CA VAL A 63 28.11 25.75 -4.71
C VAL A 63 27.35 26.57 -5.75
N LEU A 64 26.17 26.09 -6.15
CA LEU A 64 25.27 26.85 -7.01
C LEU A 64 24.59 27.91 -6.13
N GLU A 65 25.04 29.15 -6.26
CA GLU A 65 24.40 30.33 -5.69
C GLU A 65 22.91 30.37 -6.11
N ASP A 66 22.03 30.53 -5.11
CA ASP A 66 20.61 30.79 -5.30
C ASP A 66 20.50 32.22 -5.87
N SER A 67 20.36 32.34 -7.19
CA SER A 67 19.95 33.59 -7.80
C SER A 67 18.46 33.83 -7.50
N GLU A 68 18.21 34.90 -6.75
CA GLU A 68 16.88 35.47 -6.55
C GLU A 68 16.27 35.84 -7.90
N ILE A 69 15.32 35.03 -8.36
CA ILE A 69 14.44 35.39 -9.47
C ILE A 69 13.11 35.80 -8.85
N GLY A 70 12.97 37.11 -8.66
CA GLY A 70 11.68 37.78 -8.52
C GLY A 70 10.99 37.83 -9.88
N GLU A 71 10.08 36.88 -10.09
CA GLU A 71 8.88 37.03 -10.92
C GLU A 71 7.79 36.31 -10.11
N GLU A 72 6.61 36.92 -9.94
CA GLU A 72 5.44 36.25 -9.36
C GLU A 72 5.09 35.04 -10.22
N SER A 73 5.76 33.92 -10.00
CA SER A 73 5.46 32.68 -10.67
C SER A 73 4.06 32.25 -10.21
N GLU A 74 3.14 32.10 -11.16
CA GLU A 74 1.80 31.59 -10.89
C GLU A 74 1.89 30.36 -9.99
N ARG A 75 1.31 30.46 -8.80
CA ARG A 75 1.27 29.37 -7.82
C ARG A 75 0.61 28.15 -8.48
N PHE A 76 1.16 26.97 -8.24
CA PHE A 76 0.59 25.73 -8.75
C PHE A 76 -0.78 25.49 -8.11
N ASP A 77 -1.82 25.53 -8.95
CA ASP A 77 -3.18 25.14 -8.54
C ASP A 77 -3.30 23.61 -8.59
N TRP A 78 -3.21 22.99 -7.41
CA TRP A 78 -3.35 21.55 -7.18
C TRP A 78 -4.70 20.99 -7.64
N TYR A 79 -5.77 21.79 -7.69
CA TYR A 79 -7.09 21.31 -8.08
C TYR A 79 -7.40 21.55 -9.56
N SER A 80 -6.52 22.26 -10.27
CA SER A 80 -6.61 22.47 -11.72
C SER A 80 -5.70 21.52 -12.50
N GLN A 81 -5.66 20.24 -12.12
CA GLN A 81 -4.86 19.20 -12.75
C GLN A 81 -5.66 17.91 -12.92
N TRP A 82 -5.24 17.06 -13.85
CA TRP A 82 -5.75 15.70 -13.99
C TRP A 82 -5.02 14.74 -13.06
N TYR A 83 -5.79 13.99 -12.27
CA TYR A 83 -5.24 12.96 -11.39
C TYR A 83 -5.75 11.57 -11.79
N PRO A 84 -4.87 10.56 -11.83
CA PRO A 84 -5.29 9.19 -12.06
C PRO A 84 -6.00 8.65 -10.82
N VAL A 85 -7.19 8.06 -10.98
CA VAL A 85 -7.99 7.53 -9.88
C VAL A 85 -7.78 6.04 -9.70
N ALA A 86 -7.92 5.28 -10.79
CA ALA A 86 -7.74 3.84 -10.81
C ALA A 86 -7.54 3.34 -12.25
N PRO A 87 -6.78 2.25 -12.46
CA PRO A 87 -6.82 1.53 -13.73
C PRO A 87 -8.17 0.84 -13.88
N ILE A 88 -8.68 0.77 -15.12
CA ILE A 88 -10.02 0.21 -15.38
C ILE A 88 -10.11 -1.27 -14.99
N CYS A 89 -9.01 -2.01 -15.12
CA CYS A 89 -8.96 -3.43 -14.74
C CYS A 89 -9.23 -3.69 -13.25
N ASP A 90 -9.05 -2.68 -12.40
CA ASP A 90 -9.31 -2.78 -10.96
C ASP A 90 -10.74 -2.35 -10.60
N LEU A 91 -11.53 -1.91 -11.59
CA LEU A 91 -12.90 -1.43 -11.40
C LEU A 91 -13.93 -2.43 -11.95
N ASP A 92 -14.91 -2.77 -11.13
CA ASP A 92 -16.07 -3.57 -11.53
C ASP A 92 -17.24 -2.65 -11.89
N LYS A 93 -17.70 -2.70 -13.14
CA LYS A 93 -18.82 -1.89 -13.66
C LYS A 93 -20.17 -2.14 -12.98
N ARG A 94 -20.28 -3.16 -12.11
CA ARG A 94 -21.53 -3.52 -11.43
C ARG A 94 -21.74 -2.79 -10.11
N VAL A 95 -20.67 -2.25 -9.52
CA VAL A 95 -20.69 -1.64 -8.19
C VAL A 95 -19.98 -0.29 -8.21
N PRO A 96 -20.38 0.67 -7.35
CA PRO A 96 -19.60 1.88 -7.13
C PRO A 96 -18.35 1.59 -6.30
N HIS A 97 -17.30 2.41 -6.47
CA HIS A 97 -15.98 2.23 -5.84
C HIS A 97 -15.60 3.48 -5.06
N ALA A 98 -15.38 3.33 -3.74
CA ALA A 98 -14.84 4.40 -2.90
C ALA A 98 -13.37 4.64 -3.23
N LYS A 99 -12.99 5.90 -3.46
CA LYS A 99 -11.60 6.31 -3.65
C LYS A 99 -11.37 7.64 -2.92
N ARG A 100 -10.12 7.91 -2.57
CA ARG A 100 -9.72 9.21 -2.02
C ARG A 100 -8.49 9.72 -2.75
N VAL A 101 -8.61 10.90 -3.35
CA VAL A 101 -7.50 11.52 -4.09
C VAL A 101 -7.38 12.99 -3.67
N MET A 102 -6.18 13.43 -3.31
CA MET A 102 -5.92 14.80 -2.80
C MET A 102 -6.85 15.19 -1.62
N GLY A 103 -7.22 14.21 -0.77
CA GLY A 103 -8.14 14.43 0.35
C GLY A 103 -9.60 14.61 0.00
N ILE A 104 -9.97 14.42 -1.26
CA ILE A 104 -11.36 14.43 -1.72
C ILE A 104 -11.83 12.98 -1.73
N ASP A 105 -12.88 12.69 -0.97
CA ASP A 105 -13.55 11.40 -0.96
C ASP A 105 -14.48 11.38 -2.18
N ILE A 106 -14.20 10.48 -3.13
CA ILE A 106 -14.91 10.37 -4.40
C ILE A 106 -15.46 8.97 -4.60
N VAL A 107 -16.56 8.87 -5.32
CA VAL A 107 -17.11 7.61 -5.80
C VAL A 107 -16.90 7.50 -7.30
N VAL A 108 -16.24 6.41 -7.73
CA VAL A 108 -16.12 6.04 -9.15
C VAL A 108 -17.18 5.01 -9.46
N TRP A 109 -18.02 5.25 -10.46
CA TRP A 109 -19.10 4.32 -10.80
C TRP A 109 -19.36 4.30 -12.31
N TRP A 110 -19.95 3.20 -12.78
CA TRP A 110 -20.25 3.02 -14.21
C TRP A 110 -21.68 3.47 -14.51
N ASP A 111 -21.82 4.58 -15.25
CA ASP A 111 -23.10 5.00 -15.80
C ASP A 111 -23.45 4.09 -16.97
N ARG A 112 -24.46 3.22 -16.79
CA ARG A 112 -24.87 2.28 -17.83
C ARG A 112 -25.57 2.96 -19.00
N LYS A 113 -26.17 4.13 -18.79
CA LYS A 113 -26.90 4.86 -19.82
C LYS A 113 -25.93 5.55 -20.78
N GLU A 114 -24.91 6.20 -20.22
CA GLU A 114 -23.88 6.90 -21.00
C GLU A 114 -22.68 6.03 -21.38
N GLU A 115 -22.64 4.79 -20.88
CA GLU A 115 -21.55 3.83 -21.02
C GLU A 115 -20.18 4.42 -20.66
N LYS A 116 -20.12 5.12 -19.53
CA LYS A 116 -18.92 5.87 -19.08
C LYS A 116 -18.70 5.78 -17.57
N TRP A 117 -17.43 5.84 -17.19
CA TRP A 117 -17.03 6.03 -15.80
C TRP A 117 -17.29 7.47 -15.35
N GLN A 118 -18.04 7.62 -14.27
CA GLN A 118 -18.36 8.89 -13.64
C GLN A 118 -17.74 8.98 -12.25
N VAL A 119 -17.42 10.20 -11.84
CA VAL A 119 -16.75 10.48 -10.56
C VAL A 119 -17.51 11.55 -9.80
N PHE A 120 -18.12 11.21 -8.68
CA PHE A 120 -18.84 12.16 -7.82
C PHE A 120 -18.15 12.35 -6.48
N ASP A 121 -18.54 13.38 -5.73
CA ASP A 121 -18.34 13.39 -4.28
C ASP A 121 -18.91 12.10 -3.67
N ASP A 122 -18.17 11.46 -2.77
CA ASP A 122 -18.65 10.28 -2.05
C ASP A 122 -19.56 10.65 -0.87
N SER A 123 -20.56 11.49 -1.14
CA SER A 123 -21.47 11.99 -0.13
C SER A 123 -22.81 12.36 -0.73
N CYS A 124 -23.86 11.67 -0.30
CA CYS A 124 -25.21 11.94 -0.76
C CYS A 124 -25.68 13.31 -0.26
N PRO A 125 -26.18 14.21 -1.13
CA PRO A 125 -26.59 15.57 -0.73
C PRO A 125 -27.77 15.58 0.27
N HIS A 126 -28.48 14.47 0.44
CA HIS A 126 -29.58 14.37 1.40
C HIS A 126 -29.11 14.32 2.86
N ARG A 127 -28.27 13.34 3.22
CA ARG A 127 -27.78 13.13 4.62
C ARG A 127 -26.35 12.61 4.68
N LEU A 128 -25.55 12.95 3.67
CA LEU A 128 -24.11 12.69 3.59
C LEU A 128 -23.68 11.22 3.62
N ALA A 129 -24.62 10.28 3.42
CA ALA A 129 -24.30 8.87 3.30
C ALA A 129 -23.33 8.63 2.11
N PRO A 130 -22.30 7.79 2.26
CA PRO A 130 -21.38 7.49 1.18
C PRO A 130 -22.14 6.87 0.01
N LEU A 131 -21.95 7.43 -1.18
CA LEU A 131 -22.58 6.95 -2.40
C LEU A 131 -21.90 5.67 -2.91
N SER A 132 -20.63 5.47 -2.53
CA SER A 132 -19.84 4.26 -2.77
C SER A 132 -20.37 3.01 -2.06
N GLU A 133 -21.14 3.16 -0.98
CA GLU A 133 -21.87 2.06 -0.33
C GLU A 133 -23.23 1.78 -1.00
N GLY A 134 -23.57 2.57 -2.03
CA GLY A 134 -24.77 2.43 -2.83
C GLY A 134 -24.71 1.28 -3.84
N ARG A 135 -25.54 1.39 -4.88
CA ARG A 135 -25.59 0.41 -5.96
C ARG A 135 -25.90 1.08 -7.29
N ILE A 136 -25.60 0.39 -8.38
CA ILE A 136 -26.11 0.77 -9.71
C ILE A 136 -27.47 0.11 -9.87
N ASP A 137 -28.53 0.91 -9.95
CA ASP A 137 -29.91 0.41 -10.04
C ASP A 137 -30.21 -0.25 -11.40
N GLN A 138 -31.40 -0.85 -11.51
CA GLN A 138 -31.86 -1.52 -12.73
C GLN A 138 -32.02 -0.59 -13.94
N TRP A 139 -32.10 0.72 -13.71
CA TRP A 139 -32.15 1.74 -14.76
C TRP A 139 -30.77 2.33 -15.08
N GLY A 140 -29.71 1.82 -14.45
CA GLY A 140 -28.33 2.23 -14.72
C GLY A 140 -27.87 3.47 -13.95
N ARG A 141 -28.61 3.91 -12.93
CA ARG A 141 -28.30 5.11 -12.12
C ARG A 141 -27.56 4.75 -10.85
N LEU A 142 -26.82 5.70 -10.28
CA LEU A 142 -26.24 5.55 -8.96
C LEU A 142 -27.31 5.76 -7.89
N GLN A 143 -27.60 4.72 -7.11
CA GLN A 143 -28.60 4.74 -6.05
C GLN A 143 -27.94 4.72 -4.67
N CYS A 144 -28.24 5.74 -3.86
CA CYS A 144 -27.76 5.86 -2.49
C CYS A 144 -28.33 4.75 -1.60
N VAL A 145 -27.47 4.14 -0.76
CA VAL A 145 -27.83 3.06 0.16
C VAL A 145 -28.87 3.48 1.22
N TYR A 146 -28.88 4.76 1.61
CA TYR A 146 -29.66 5.19 2.75
C TYR A 146 -31.15 5.31 2.45
N HIS A 147 -31.53 6.24 1.56
CA HIS A 147 -32.93 6.50 1.21
C HIS A 147 -33.24 6.20 -0.25
N GLY A 148 -32.31 5.61 -1.00
CA GLY A 148 -32.55 5.20 -2.37
C GLY A 148 -32.65 6.33 -3.39
N TRP A 149 -32.18 7.54 -3.06
CA TRP A 149 -32.07 8.64 -4.02
C TRP A 149 -31.18 8.22 -5.19
N CYS A 150 -31.63 8.45 -6.42
CA CYS A 150 -30.93 8.04 -7.63
C CYS A 150 -30.40 9.24 -8.41
N PHE A 151 -29.16 9.12 -8.90
CA PHE A 151 -28.44 10.15 -9.64
C PHE A 151 -28.04 9.62 -11.02
N ASP A 152 -28.12 10.45 -12.06
CA ASP A 152 -27.49 10.15 -13.35
C ASP A 152 -26.03 10.59 -13.39
N GLY A 153 -25.33 10.32 -14.50
CA GLY A 153 -23.93 10.68 -14.71
C GLY A 153 -23.60 12.17 -14.70
N ALA A 154 -24.59 13.07 -14.80
CA ALA A 154 -24.37 14.51 -14.62
C ALA A 154 -24.42 14.93 -13.14
N GLY A 155 -24.80 14.01 -12.25
CA GLY A 155 -25.06 14.26 -10.83
C GLY A 155 -26.49 14.72 -10.55
N ASP A 156 -27.36 14.81 -11.57
CA ASP A 156 -28.74 15.26 -11.37
C ASP A 156 -29.55 14.18 -10.65
N CYS A 157 -30.32 14.59 -9.63
CA CYS A 157 -31.17 13.67 -8.90
C CYS A 157 -32.45 13.39 -9.69
N ASN A 158 -32.53 12.20 -10.27
CA ASN A 158 -33.60 11.83 -11.18
C ASN A 158 -34.78 11.16 -10.47
N PHE A 159 -34.56 10.64 -9.27
CA PHE A 159 -35.61 9.93 -8.53
C PHE A 159 -35.35 9.92 -7.03
N ILE A 160 -36.39 10.25 -6.27
CA ILE A 160 -36.45 10.07 -4.82
C ILE A 160 -37.62 9.12 -4.54
N PRO A 161 -37.38 7.92 -4.00
CA PRO A 161 -38.44 6.94 -3.76
C PRO A 161 -39.58 7.45 -2.88
N GLN A 162 -39.29 8.38 -1.97
CA GLN A 162 -40.24 8.94 -1.00
C GLN A 162 -40.94 10.21 -1.51
N ALA A 163 -40.57 10.73 -2.69
CA ALA A 163 -41.20 11.93 -3.24
C ALA A 163 -42.53 11.58 -3.92
N PRO A 164 -43.55 12.46 -3.84
CA PRO A 164 -44.81 12.25 -4.53
C PRO A 164 -44.59 12.24 -6.06
N PRO A 165 -45.28 11.36 -6.81
CA PRO A 165 -45.14 11.29 -8.27
C PRO A 165 -45.46 12.61 -8.99
N ASP A 166 -46.41 13.38 -8.47
CA ASP A 166 -46.90 14.62 -9.07
C ASP A 166 -46.10 15.87 -8.63
N GLY A 167 -44.97 15.67 -7.94
CA GLY A 167 -44.10 16.77 -7.52
C GLY A 167 -43.29 17.38 -8.67
N PRO A 168 -42.70 18.58 -8.48
CA PRO A 168 -41.75 19.13 -9.44
C PRO A 168 -40.54 18.20 -9.63
N PRO A 169 -39.94 18.13 -10.83
CA PRO A 169 -38.79 17.28 -11.08
C PRO A 169 -37.64 17.58 -10.13
N VAL A 170 -37.18 16.58 -9.39
CA VAL A 170 -36.23 16.77 -8.27
C VAL A 170 -34.93 17.46 -8.71
N HIS A 171 -34.43 17.19 -9.91
CA HIS A 171 -33.21 17.78 -10.46
C HIS A 171 -33.27 19.31 -10.63
N THR A 172 -34.46 19.93 -10.58
CA THR A 172 -34.58 21.40 -10.58
C THR A 172 -34.06 22.02 -9.28
N PHE A 173 -34.02 21.25 -8.19
CA PHE A 173 -33.43 21.68 -6.93
C PHE A 173 -31.93 21.34 -6.92
N LYS A 174 -31.06 22.30 -7.23
CA LYS A 174 -29.60 22.04 -7.29
C LYS A 174 -28.98 21.51 -6.01
N LYS A 175 -29.58 21.76 -4.84
CA LYS A 175 -29.18 21.17 -3.55
C LYS A 175 -29.47 19.67 -3.46
N ALA A 176 -30.33 19.12 -4.33
CA ALA A 176 -30.62 17.70 -4.40
C ALA A 176 -29.64 16.96 -5.32
N CYS A 177 -28.85 17.66 -6.15
CA CYS A 177 -27.90 17.06 -7.08
C CYS A 177 -26.56 16.75 -6.40
N ALA A 178 -25.91 15.66 -6.81
CA ALA A 178 -24.56 15.32 -6.37
C ALA A 178 -23.53 16.16 -7.15
N ALA A 179 -22.39 16.46 -6.52
CA ALA A 179 -21.29 17.12 -7.19
C ALA A 179 -20.60 16.13 -8.14
N SER A 180 -20.67 16.40 -9.44
CA SER A 180 -19.99 15.60 -10.48
C SER A 180 -18.69 16.25 -10.90
N TYR A 181 -17.61 15.47 -10.87
CA TYR A 181 -16.30 15.90 -11.35
C TYR A 181 -16.13 15.57 -12.84
N PRO A 182 -15.45 16.42 -13.63
CA PRO A 182 -15.03 16.04 -14.96
C PRO A 182 -14.12 14.82 -14.89
N SER A 183 -14.49 13.76 -15.61
CA SER A 183 -13.74 12.51 -15.71
C SER A 183 -13.52 12.12 -17.17
N ILE A 184 -12.43 11.40 -17.43
CA ILE A 184 -12.14 10.82 -18.75
C ILE A 184 -11.40 9.50 -18.60
N GLU A 185 -11.71 8.57 -19.49
CA GLU A 185 -10.93 7.36 -19.69
C GLU A 185 -9.81 7.64 -20.70
N GLN A 186 -8.54 7.49 -20.28
CA GLN A 186 -7.38 7.63 -21.16
C GLN A 186 -6.27 6.68 -20.73
N ASN A 187 -5.62 6.02 -21.70
CA ASN A 187 -4.57 5.02 -21.47
C ASN A 187 -4.96 3.97 -20.42
N LYS A 188 -6.22 3.47 -20.51
CA LYS A 188 -6.83 2.46 -19.62
C LYS A 188 -6.93 2.88 -18.14
N ILE A 189 -6.91 4.19 -17.86
CA ILE A 189 -7.02 4.78 -16.53
C ILE A 189 -8.25 5.70 -16.49
N VAL A 190 -8.99 5.68 -15.39
CA VAL A 190 -9.98 6.71 -15.08
C VAL A 190 -9.25 7.91 -14.47
N TRP A 191 -9.32 9.05 -15.14
CA TRP A 191 -8.79 10.32 -14.67
C TRP A 191 -9.92 11.21 -14.18
N PHE A 192 -9.65 12.02 -13.15
CA PHE A 192 -10.59 13.04 -12.70
C PHE A 192 -9.93 14.40 -12.52
N TRP A 193 -10.73 15.45 -12.65
CA TRP A 193 -10.36 16.83 -12.42
C TRP A 193 -11.00 17.32 -11.11
N PRO A 194 -10.24 17.74 -10.09
CA PRO A 194 -10.73 18.09 -8.75
C PRO A 194 -11.57 19.38 -8.62
N LYS A 195 -12.34 19.77 -9.65
CA LYS A 195 -13.24 20.92 -9.65
C LYS A 195 -14.55 20.56 -10.32
N SER A 196 -15.64 20.58 -9.57
CA SER A 196 -16.98 20.18 -10.01
C SER A 196 -17.82 21.34 -10.54
N GLU A 197 -17.29 22.57 -10.55
CA GLU A 197 -18.04 23.73 -11.02
C GLU A 197 -18.39 23.59 -12.52
N PRO A 198 -19.58 24.07 -12.96
CA PRO A 198 -20.05 23.88 -14.33
C PRO A 198 -19.08 24.34 -15.44
N GLN A 199 -18.27 25.37 -15.17
CA GLN A 199 -17.25 25.89 -16.09
C GLN A 199 -16.16 24.87 -16.46
N TYR A 200 -15.92 23.86 -15.62
CA TYR A 200 -14.93 22.82 -15.84
C TYR A 200 -15.50 21.56 -16.49
N LYS A 201 -16.82 21.47 -16.74
CA LYS A 201 -17.47 20.29 -17.33
C LYS A 201 -16.80 19.81 -18.62
N ASN A 202 -16.33 20.74 -19.44
CA ASN A 202 -15.67 20.45 -20.72
C ASN A 202 -14.14 20.59 -20.67
N ILE A 203 -13.52 20.52 -19.48
CA ILE A 203 -12.07 20.69 -19.32
C ILE A 203 -11.27 19.68 -20.14
N ALA A 204 -11.77 18.46 -20.31
CA ALA A 204 -11.14 17.40 -21.12
C ALA A 204 -10.98 17.78 -22.61
N MET A 205 -11.79 18.71 -23.14
CA MET A 205 -11.65 19.22 -24.50
C MET A 205 -10.53 20.26 -24.61
N LYS A 206 -10.26 21.00 -23.53
CA LYS A 206 -9.25 22.08 -23.49
C LYS A 206 -7.88 21.56 -23.07
N ARG A 207 -7.87 20.65 -22.10
CA ARG A 207 -6.67 20.07 -21.50
C ARG A 207 -6.95 18.60 -21.22
N LYS A 208 -6.19 17.72 -21.87
CA LYS A 208 -6.25 16.28 -21.62
C LYS A 208 -5.28 15.87 -20.51
N PRO A 209 -5.49 14.72 -19.85
CA PRO A 209 -4.47 14.12 -18.99
C PRO A 209 -3.16 13.85 -19.77
N PRO A 210 -2.03 13.68 -19.07
CA PRO A 210 -0.79 13.23 -19.70
C PRO A 210 -1.02 11.96 -20.54
N TYR A 211 -0.55 11.98 -21.79
CA TYR A 211 -0.70 10.89 -22.73
C TYR A 211 0.60 10.09 -22.83
N ILE A 212 0.49 8.76 -22.73
CA ILE A 212 1.63 7.84 -22.79
C ILE A 212 1.41 6.92 -24.01
N PRO A 213 2.03 7.22 -25.17
CA PRO A 213 1.80 6.47 -26.40
C PRO A 213 2.02 4.96 -26.28
N GLU A 214 3.01 4.55 -25.47
CA GLU A 214 3.41 3.16 -25.27
C GLU A 214 2.31 2.31 -24.60
N LEU A 215 1.33 2.92 -23.93
CA LEU A 215 0.22 2.18 -23.30
C LEU A 215 -0.88 1.77 -24.31
N ASP A 216 -0.92 2.46 -25.45
CA ASP A 216 -1.89 2.21 -26.53
C ASP A 216 -1.25 1.40 -27.69
N ASP A 217 0.08 1.27 -27.72
CA ASP A 217 0.81 0.47 -28.69
C ASP A 217 0.74 -1.04 -28.34
N PRO A 218 0.13 -1.89 -29.18
CA PRO A 218 0.01 -3.32 -28.92
C PRO A 218 1.34 -4.09 -28.95
N SER A 219 2.43 -3.49 -29.45
CA SER A 219 3.77 -4.08 -29.40
C SER A 219 4.40 -4.04 -28.01
N TYR A 220 3.85 -3.22 -27.10
CA TYR A 220 4.27 -3.14 -25.71
C TYR A 220 3.37 -3.99 -24.80
N SER A 221 3.97 -4.61 -23.80
CA SER A 221 3.22 -5.20 -22.68
C SER A 221 3.13 -4.19 -21.54
N SER A 222 1.92 -3.99 -21.03
CA SER A 222 1.65 -3.09 -19.91
C SER A 222 1.14 -3.89 -18.73
N LEU A 223 1.76 -3.69 -17.56
CA LEU A 223 1.22 -4.12 -16.28
C LEU A 223 0.65 -2.91 -15.56
N MET A 224 -0.65 -2.91 -15.35
CA MET A 224 -1.34 -1.87 -14.60
C MET A 224 -1.84 -2.45 -13.29
N GLY A 225 -1.78 -1.66 -12.24
CA GLY A 225 -2.34 -2.02 -10.96
C GLY A 225 -2.25 -0.85 -10.01
N GLN A 226 -3.24 -0.74 -9.13
CA GLN A 226 -3.16 0.16 -8.00
C GLN A 226 -2.57 -0.58 -6.79
N ARG A 227 -1.62 0.07 -6.12
CA ARG A 227 -1.16 -0.37 -4.81
C ARG A 227 -1.33 0.78 -3.85
N ASP A 228 -2.16 0.58 -2.84
CA ASP A 228 -2.13 1.42 -1.66
C ASP A 228 -0.83 1.11 -0.94
N ILE A 229 0.17 1.92 -1.24
CA ILE A 229 1.34 1.97 -0.40
C ILE A 229 0.90 2.86 0.74
N PRO A 230 0.88 2.39 2.01
CA PRO A 230 0.58 3.21 3.16
C PRO A 230 1.72 4.20 3.38
N TYR A 231 1.92 5.08 2.40
CA TYR A 231 2.76 6.24 2.44
C TYR A 231 1.97 7.31 3.18
N GLY A 232 2.00 7.21 4.49
CA GLY A 232 2.56 8.34 5.21
C GLY A 232 4.07 8.24 5.08
N PHE A 233 4.64 8.50 3.88
CA PHE A 233 6.07 8.46 3.58
C PHE A 233 6.75 7.08 3.81
N ALA A 234 7.81 6.73 3.06
CA ALA A 234 8.69 5.67 3.55
C ALA A 234 9.17 6.10 4.93
N TRP A 235 9.36 5.22 5.92
CA TRP A 235 9.84 5.63 7.25
C TRP A 235 11.07 6.54 7.21
N LEU A 236 11.92 6.35 6.20
CA LEU A 236 13.04 7.24 5.86
C LEU A 236 12.56 8.63 5.42
N ASP A 237 11.65 8.68 4.46
CA ASP A 237 11.12 9.93 3.93
C ASP A 237 10.32 10.69 5.03
N MET A 238 9.63 10.01 5.95
CA MET A 238 8.91 10.66 7.07
C MET A 238 9.89 11.21 8.11
N GLN A 239 10.98 10.50 8.37
CA GLN A 239 12.09 10.99 9.19
C GLN A 239 12.78 12.17 8.51
N VAL A 240 12.93 12.12 7.20
CA VAL A 240 13.46 13.21 6.38
C VAL A 240 12.55 14.42 6.47
N GLU A 241 11.24 14.31 6.22
CA GLU A 241 10.32 15.44 6.35
C GLU A 241 10.26 15.96 7.78
N ARG A 242 10.30 15.09 8.80
CA ARG A 242 10.37 15.54 10.19
C ARG A 242 11.63 16.37 10.42
N LYS A 243 12.80 15.90 9.98
CA LYS A 243 14.05 16.67 10.08
C LYS A 243 14.00 17.95 9.25
N ILE A 244 13.34 17.93 8.09
CA ILE A 244 13.12 19.12 7.26
C ILE A 244 12.22 20.13 7.98
N LEU A 245 11.18 19.67 8.67
CA LEU A 245 10.34 20.52 9.52
C LEU A 245 11.16 21.11 10.68
N ASP A 246 12.02 20.32 11.32
CA ASP A 246 12.87 20.77 12.43
C ASP A 246 13.89 21.83 12.00
N VAL A 247 14.51 21.70 10.82
CA VAL A 247 15.49 22.67 10.29
C VAL A 247 14.85 23.80 9.47
N GLY A 248 13.56 23.68 9.16
CA GLY A 248 12.81 24.53 8.23
C GLY A 248 12.91 24.05 6.78
N SER A 249 11.80 24.11 6.04
CA SER A 249 11.68 23.64 4.65
C SER A 249 12.67 24.31 3.67
N GLU A 250 13.05 25.56 3.96
CA GLU A 250 14.03 26.30 3.16
C GLU A 250 15.47 25.79 3.34
N ASN A 251 15.75 25.11 4.46
CA ASN A 251 17.06 24.56 4.81
C ASN A 251 17.12 23.04 4.66
N TRP A 252 16.29 22.44 3.81
CA TRP A 252 16.14 20.98 3.73
C TRP A 252 17.46 20.22 3.47
N GLN A 253 18.45 20.85 2.84
CA GLN A 253 19.79 20.29 2.62
C GLN A 253 20.58 20.08 3.92
N LYS A 254 20.24 20.79 5.01
CA LYS A 254 20.79 20.54 6.36
C LYS A 254 20.23 19.24 6.96
N ALA A 255 19.02 18.86 6.57
CA ALA A 255 18.40 17.61 7.00
C ALA A 255 18.85 16.41 6.16
N CYS A 256 19.15 16.60 4.87
CA CYS A 256 19.51 15.54 3.94
C CYS A 256 20.71 15.90 3.06
N PHE A 257 21.75 15.07 3.13
CA PHE A 257 22.90 15.16 2.25
C PHE A 257 22.63 14.41 0.94
N VAL A 258 22.61 15.14 -0.18
CA VAL A 258 22.30 14.63 -1.53
C VAL A 258 23.46 14.92 -2.51
N PRO A 259 24.58 14.17 -2.41
CA PRO A 259 25.84 14.57 -3.04
C PRO A 259 25.99 14.13 -4.50
N THR A 260 25.08 13.32 -5.04
CA THR A 260 25.31 12.62 -6.31
C THR A 260 24.40 13.13 -7.42
N LYS A 261 24.77 12.83 -8.68
CA LYS A 261 23.90 13.07 -9.83
C LYS A 261 22.58 12.28 -9.77
N ALA A 262 22.54 11.18 -9.03
CA ALA A 262 21.31 10.41 -8.84
C ALA A 262 20.26 11.20 -8.04
N ASP A 263 20.68 12.19 -7.26
CA ASP A 263 19.80 13.02 -6.44
C ASP A 263 19.19 14.21 -7.20
N ALA A 264 19.54 14.40 -8.49
CA ALA A 264 19.13 15.55 -9.29
C ALA A 264 17.60 15.72 -9.35
N LEU A 265 16.84 14.63 -9.41
CA LEU A 265 15.37 14.67 -9.41
C LEU A 265 14.80 15.10 -8.06
N VAL A 266 15.42 14.69 -6.94
CA VAL A 266 15.01 15.11 -5.59
C VAL A 266 15.24 16.60 -5.42
N VAL A 267 16.43 17.09 -5.81
CA VAL A 267 16.78 18.52 -5.78
C VAL A 267 15.83 19.32 -6.68
N GLY A 268 15.59 18.85 -7.91
CA GLY A 268 14.68 19.49 -8.87
C GLY A 268 13.26 19.60 -8.33
N PHE A 269 12.73 18.51 -7.75
CA PHE A 269 11.40 18.49 -7.15
C PHE A 269 11.28 19.45 -5.96
N ARG A 270 12.26 19.48 -5.05
CA ARG A 270 12.26 20.42 -3.91
C ARG A 270 12.34 21.87 -4.35
N LYS A 271 13.17 22.18 -5.36
CA LYS A 271 13.21 23.53 -5.98
C LYS A 271 11.88 23.90 -6.61
N TRP A 272 11.24 22.96 -7.30
CA TRP A 272 9.92 23.16 -7.88
C TRP A 272 8.86 23.41 -6.80
N LEU A 273 8.83 22.61 -5.73
CA LEU A 273 7.91 22.79 -4.61
C LEU A 273 8.09 24.16 -3.94
N ARG A 274 9.33 24.58 -3.71
CA ARG A 274 9.64 25.92 -3.17
C ARG A 274 9.05 27.00 -4.07
N LYS A 275 9.37 26.95 -5.37
CA LYS A 275 8.95 27.97 -6.34
C LYS A 275 7.44 28.05 -6.50
N TYR A 276 6.76 26.93 -6.72
CA TYR A 276 5.37 26.95 -7.16
C TYR A 276 4.35 26.65 -6.06
N SER A 277 4.78 26.17 -4.89
CA SER A 277 3.86 25.71 -3.84
C SER A 277 4.20 26.20 -2.44
N ASN A 278 5.20 27.08 -2.29
CA ASN A 278 5.71 27.53 -1.00
C ASN A 278 6.07 26.34 -0.07
N ASN A 279 6.67 25.30 -0.64
CA ASN A 279 6.99 24.04 0.03
C ASN A 279 5.77 23.29 0.62
N GLN A 280 4.55 23.57 0.18
CA GLN A 280 3.34 22.98 0.73
C GLN A 280 2.46 22.37 -0.36
N ILE A 281 2.01 21.15 -0.09
CA ILE A 281 0.96 20.51 -0.89
C ILE A 281 -0.39 20.89 -0.28
N ASP A 282 -1.31 21.36 -1.11
CA ASP A 282 -2.67 21.62 -0.67
C ASP A 282 -3.46 20.30 -0.60
N TRP A 283 -3.41 19.67 0.57
CA TRP A 283 -4.16 18.45 0.87
C TRP A 283 -5.62 18.69 1.27
N ARG A 284 -6.12 19.94 1.15
CA ARG A 284 -7.36 20.43 1.77
C ARG A 284 -7.29 20.39 3.31
N SER A 285 -8.33 20.88 3.98
CA SER A 285 -8.42 20.92 5.45
C SER A 285 -8.63 19.56 6.14
N LYS A 286 -8.61 18.44 5.41
CA LYS A 286 -8.87 17.10 5.96
C LYS A 286 -7.64 16.38 6.51
N PHE A 287 -6.43 16.90 6.26
CA PHE A 287 -5.20 16.33 6.79
C PHE A 287 -4.48 17.33 7.70
N SER A 288 -3.99 16.84 8.83
CA SER A 288 -3.11 17.61 9.69
C SER A 288 -1.72 17.68 9.05
N THR A 289 -1.08 18.84 9.14
CA THR A 289 0.35 19.00 8.83
C THR A 289 1.24 18.29 9.84
N MET A 290 0.68 17.82 10.96
CA MET A 290 1.42 17.06 11.96
C MET A 290 1.62 15.62 11.51
N LEU A 291 2.89 15.23 11.38
CA LEU A 291 3.27 13.85 11.15
C LEU A 291 2.93 12.98 12.38
N PRO A 292 2.42 11.75 12.20
CA PRO A 292 2.19 10.83 13.30
C PRO A 292 3.52 10.54 14.05
N PRO A 293 3.46 10.15 15.34
CA PRO A 293 4.66 9.80 16.09
C PRO A 293 5.43 8.67 15.39
N SER A 294 6.76 8.76 15.38
CA SER A 294 7.59 7.67 14.85
C SER A 294 7.39 6.44 15.72
N PRO A 295 7.09 5.27 15.16
CA PRO A 295 7.11 4.04 15.93
C PRO A 295 8.55 3.72 16.36
N PRO A 296 8.72 2.86 17.39
CA PRO A 296 10.02 2.44 17.87
C PRO A 296 10.82 1.72 16.77
N LYS A 297 12.16 1.77 16.87
CA LYS A 297 13.10 1.22 15.87
C LYS A 297 12.84 -0.24 15.57
N GLU A 298 12.44 -1.01 16.57
CA GLU A 298 12.14 -2.43 16.46
C GLU A 298 10.95 -2.67 15.53
N GLN A 299 9.92 -1.84 15.65
CA GLN A 299 8.75 -1.91 14.76
C GLN A 299 9.09 -1.41 13.36
N LEU A 300 9.92 -0.37 13.25
CA LEU A 300 10.36 0.19 11.96
C LEU A 300 11.15 -0.81 11.13
N MET A 301 12.03 -1.56 11.78
CA MET A 301 12.99 -2.43 11.12
C MET A 301 12.57 -3.91 11.20
N ASP A 302 11.34 -4.20 11.64
CA ASP A 302 10.84 -5.57 11.73
C ASP A 302 10.66 -6.21 10.36
N ARG A 303 11.54 -7.16 10.06
CA ARG A 303 11.54 -7.94 8.82
C ARG A 303 10.30 -8.82 8.72
N TYR A 304 9.77 -9.27 9.86
CA TYR A 304 8.64 -10.19 9.86
C TYR A 304 7.40 -9.51 9.25
N TRP A 305 6.99 -8.37 9.82
CA TRP A 305 5.85 -7.60 9.35
C TRP A 305 6.11 -6.91 8.00
N SER A 306 7.32 -6.41 7.75
CA SER A 306 7.62 -5.71 6.49
C SER A 306 7.75 -6.62 5.27
N HIS A 307 8.12 -7.90 5.45
CA HIS A 307 8.42 -8.80 4.33
C HIS A 307 7.89 -10.22 4.53
N VAL A 308 8.21 -10.88 5.64
CA VAL A 308 7.98 -12.33 5.80
C VAL A 308 6.50 -12.68 5.67
N VAL A 309 5.60 -11.87 6.24
CA VAL A 309 4.15 -12.13 6.17
C VAL A 309 3.57 -11.99 4.76
N HIS A 310 4.19 -11.13 3.93
CA HIS A 310 3.74 -10.79 2.58
C HIS A 310 4.40 -11.65 1.49
N CYS A 311 5.56 -12.25 1.77
CA CYS A 311 6.27 -13.13 0.85
C CYS A 311 5.88 -14.60 1.09
N SER A 312 5.28 -15.26 0.09
CA SER A 312 4.83 -16.65 0.20
C SER A 312 5.97 -17.62 0.53
N SER A 313 7.15 -17.43 -0.08
CA SER A 313 8.35 -18.23 0.15
C SER A 313 8.86 -18.08 1.59
N CYS A 314 9.09 -16.85 2.05
CA CYS A 314 9.58 -16.59 3.41
C CYS A 314 8.58 -17.02 4.47
N ARG A 315 7.28 -16.80 4.25
CA ARG A 315 6.22 -17.27 5.14
C ARG A 315 6.20 -18.79 5.27
N THR A 316 6.34 -19.50 4.16
CA THR A 316 6.35 -20.97 4.13
C THR A 316 7.60 -21.51 4.81
N ALA A 317 8.77 -20.93 4.51
CA ALA A 317 10.02 -21.28 5.17
C ALA A 317 9.94 -21.05 6.69
N MET A 318 9.43 -19.90 7.13
CA MET A 318 9.22 -19.59 8.55
C MET A 318 8.34 -20.64 9.24
N LYS A 319 7.19 -20.99 8.65
CA LYS A 319 6.29 -22.01 9.20
C LYS A 319 6.98 -23.37 9.30
N GLY A 320 7.71 -23.78 8.26
CA GLY A 320 8.46 -25.03 8.25
C GLY A 320 9.54 -25.10 9.33
N LEU A 321 10.34 -24.03 9.47
CA LEU A 321 11.40 -23.95 10.48
C LEU A 321 10.82 -23.95 11.91
N ARG A 322 9.69 -23.25 12.15
CA ARG A 322 9.00 -23.28 13.45
C ARG A 322 8.42 -24.66 13.76
N ALA A 323 7.84 -25.35 12.77
CA ALA A 323 7.36 -26.71 12.95
C ALA A 323 8.51 -27.68 13.30
N LEU A 324 9.67 -27.53 12.64
CA LEU A 324 10.87 -28.31 12.94
C LEU A 324 11.42 -28.02 14.36
N GLU A 325 11.41 -26.74 14.79
CA GLU A 325 11.80 -26.35 16.15
C GLU A 325 10.94 -27.08 17.19
N VAL A 326 9.62 -27.06 17.02
CA VAL A 326 8.67 -27.75 17.93
C VAL A 326 8.86 -29.27 17.88
N ALA A 327 9.02 -29.85 16.69
CA ALA A 327 9.24 -31.28 16.56
C ALA A 327 10.52 -31.74 17.29
N LEU A 328 11.61 -31.00 17.19
CA LEU A 328 12.86 -31.29 17.91
C LEU A 328 12.68 -31.21 19.43
N GLN A 329 11.89 -30.25 19.93
CA GLN A 329 11.56 -30.16 21.35
C GLN A 329 10.73 -31.35 21.83
N VAL A 330 9.72 -31.75 21.06
CA VAL A 330 8.86 -32.91 21.36
C VAL A 330 9.69 -34.20 21.37
N ILE A 331 10.56 -34.40 20.38
CA ILE A 331 11.46 -35.57 20.31
C ILE A 331 12.38 -35.62 21.53
N SER A 332 12.94 -34.47 21.94
CA SER A 332 13.80 -34.39 23.12
C SER A 332 13.06 -34.80 24.40
N LEU A 333 11.88 -34.22 24.65
CA LEU A 333 11.07 -34.53 25.83
C LEU A 333 10.55 -35.97 25.84
N ALA A 334 10.09 -36.47 24.69
CA ALA A 334 9.64 -37.84 24.54
C ALA A 334 10.78 -38.83 24.80
N SER A 335 11.99 -38.56 24.29
CA SER A 335 13.17 -39.39 24.52
C SER A 335 13.54 -39.46 26.00
N ILE A 336 13.49 -38.34 26.72
CA ILE A 336 13.70 -38.31 28.18
C ILE A 336 12.61 -39.10 28.91
N GLY A 337 11.35 -38.95 28.51
CA GLY A 337 10.22 -39.68 29.07
C GLY A 337 10.34 -41.20 28.90
N VAL A 338 10.76 -41.66 27.72
CA VAL A 338 11.01 -43.08 27.45
C VAL A 338 12.13 -43.63 28.33
N VAL A 339 13.25 -42.92 28.47
CA VAL A 339 14.36 -43.35 29.33
C VAL A 339 13.94 -43.43 30.81
N ALA A 340 13.08 -42.52 31.26
CA ALA A 340 12.58 -42.48 32.63
C ALA A 340 11.55 -43.59 32.91
N ALA A 341 10.68 -43.91 31.95
CA ALA A 341 9.61 -44.90 32.13
C ALA A 341 10.09 -46.35 32.01
N VAL A 342 11.14 -46.62 31.23
CA VAL A 342 11.59 -47.99 30.96
C VAL A 342 12.55 -48.49 32.05
N LYS A 343 12.22 -49.66 32.62
CA LYS A 343 13.02 -50.34 33.64
C LYS A 343 14.43 -50.66 33.13
N GLN A 344 15.41 -50.61 34.02
CA GLN A 344 16.84 -50.75 33.69
C GLN A 344 17.20 -52.07 32.99
N ASN A 345 16.43 -53.13 33.20
CA ASN A 345 16.72 -54.46 32.66
C ASN A 345 16.15 -54.67 31.24
N VAL A 346 15.42 -53.69 30.69
CA VAL A 346 14.75 -53.79 29.39
C VAL A 346 15.55 -53.14 28.26
N ILE A 347 16.37 -52.12 28.58
CA ILE A 347 17.18 -51.38 27.60
C ILE A 347 18.65 -51.53 28.00
N SER A 348 19.52 -51.88 27.05
CA SER A 348 20.96 -51.95 27.30
C SER A 348 21.52 -50.57 27.70
N ALA A 349 22.59 -50.54 28.50
CA ALA A 349 23.22 -49.29 28.90
C ALA A 349 23.63 -48.43 27.68
N ALA A 350 24.13 -49.06 26.61
CA ALA A 350 24.48 -48.39 25.37
C ALA A 350 23.27 -47.73 24.69
N ALA A 351 22.14 -48.44 24.59
CA ALA A 351 20.91 -47.89 24.02
C ALA A 351 20.35 -46.73 24.85
N ARG A 352 20.42 -46.82 26.17
CA ARG A 352 19.98 -45.73 27.06
C ARG A 352 20.83 -44.47 26.88
N THR A 353 22.15 -44.62 26.83
CA THR A 353 23.08 -43.51 26.54
C THR A 353 22.81 -42.89 25.17
N ALA A 354 22.54 -43.70 24.14
CA ALA A 354 22.22 -43.20 22.81
C ALA A 354 20.93 -42.36 22.79
N VAL A 355 19.87 -42.80 23.47
CA VAL A 355 18.60 -42.05 23.54
C VAL A 355 18.76 -40.73 24.30
N VAL A 356 19.53 -40.72 25.41
CA VAL A 356 19.83 -39.48 26.15
C VAL A 356 20.64 -38.51 25.29
N SER A 357 21.67 -38.99 24.58
CA SER A 357 22.47 -38.15 23.67
C SER A 357 21.62 -37.57 22.55
N MET A 358 20.72 -38.36 21.96
CA MET A 358 19.76 -37.88 20.96
C MET A 358 18.87 -36.77 21.53
N ALA A 359 18.36 -36.95 22.76
CA ALA A 359 17.51 -35.94 23.41
C ALA A 359 18.24 -34.60 23.60
N VAL A 360 19.51 -34.64 24.02
CA VAL A 360 20.35 -33.44 24.19
C VAL A 360 20.63 -32.76 22.83
N LEU A 361 20.98 -33.54 21.81
CA LEU A 361 21.22 -33.02 20.46
C LEU A 361 19.97 -32.37 19.86
N CYS A 362 18.79 -33.00 20.01
CA CYS A 362 17.53 -32.43 19.57
C CYS A 362 17.21 -31.12 20.29
N PHE A 363 17.44 -31.04 21.61
CA PHE A 363 17.25 -29.80 22.36
C PHE A 363 18.21 -28.70 21.89
N ALA A 364 19.50 -29.01 21.77
CA ALA A 364 20.52 -28.06 21.29
C ALA A 364 20.19 -27.55 19.87
N ALA A 365 19.81 -28.45 18.97
CA ALA A 365 19.38 -28.12 17.61
C ALA A 365 18.13 -27.21 17.61
N SER A 366 17.16 -27.48 18.49
CA SER A 366 15.97 -26.62 18.62
C SER A 366 16.32 -25.20 19.08
N ARG A 367 17.27 -25.05 20.01
CA ARG A 367 17.72 -23.74 20.50
C ARG A 367 18.50 -22.98 19.45
N TRP A 368 19.38 -23.66 18.73
CA TRP A 368 20.08 -23.09 17.59
C TRP A 368 19.08 -22.63 16.51
N LEU A 369 18.08 -23.46 16.20
CA LEU A 369 17.07 -23.15 15.19
C LEU A 369 16.19 -21.95 15.62
N SER A 370 15.81 -21.87 16.89
CA SER A 370 15.07 -20.73 17.44
C SER A 370 15.84 -19.42 17.26
N HIS A 371 17.15 -19.43 17.57
CA HIS A 371 18.02 -18.29 17.38
C HIS A 371 18.22 -17.95 15.89
N PHE A 372 18.38 -18.96 15.03
CA PHE A 372 18.45 -18.79 13.58
C PHE A 372 17.18 -18.14 13.03
N ILE A 373 16.00 -18.61 13.44
CA ILE A 373 14.71 -18.04 13.03
C ILE A 373 14.62 -16.58 13.49
N TYR A 374 14.95 -16.30 14.75
CA TYR A 374 14.91 -14.94 15.29
C TYR A 374 15.81 -13.99 14.48
N LYS A 375 17.08 -14.38 14.29
CA LYS A 375 18.08 -13.53 13.61
C LYS A 375 17.74 -13.24 12.14
N ASN A 376 17.18 -14.21 11.43
CA ASN A 376 16.94 -14.08 9.99
C ASN A 376 15.59 -13.47 9.64
N PHE A 377 14.57 -13.70 10.46
CA PHE A 377 13.20 -13.33 10.09
C PHE A 377 12.60 -12.22 10.94
N TYR A 378 13.18 -11.88 12.10
CA TYR A 378 12.73 -10.77 12.94
C TYR A 378 13.79 -9.66 12.97
N PHE A 379 13.42 -8.46 13.42
CA PHE A 379 14.42 -7.44 13.71
C PHE A 379 15.33 -7.89 14.86
N HIS A 380 16.63 -7.77 14.62
CA HIS A 380 17.64 -7.82 15.66
C HIS A 380 18.51 -6.60 15.44
N ASP A 381 18.62 -5.74 16.45
CA ASP A 381 19.45 -4.56 16.32
C ASP A 381 20.90 -4.96 16.07
N TYR A 382 21.62 -4.15 15.30
CA TYR A 382 23.04 -4.40 15.06
C TYR A 382 23.76 -4.12 16.38
N ASN A 383 24.13 -5.18 17.09
CA ASN A 383 24.92 -5.04 18.30
C ASN A 383 26.33 -4.66 17.83
N HIS A 384 26.68 -3.38 17.92
CA HIS A 384 28.05 -2.94 17.71
C HIS A 384 28.89 -3.68 18.75
N ALA A 385 29.56 -4.75 18.32
CA ALA A 385 30.62 -5.33 19.12
C ALA A 385 31.60 -4.20 19.44
N LEU A 386 31.63 -3.83 20.73
CA LEU A 386 32.63 -3.00 21.42
C LEU A 386 33.44 -2.10 20.48
N ARG A 387 33.05 -0.82 20.42
CA ARG A 387 33.96 0.23 19.94
C ARG A 387 34.85 0.68 21.09
#